data_AF-A0A0G0US26-F1
#
_entry.id   AF-A0A0G0US26-F1
#
_cell.length_a   1.000
_cell.length_b   1.000
_cell.length_c   1.000
_cell.angle_alpha   90.00
_cell.angle_beta   90.00
_cell.angle_gamma   90.00
#
_symmetry.space_group_name_H-M   'P 1'
#
loop_
_entity.id
_entity.type
_entity.pdbx_description
1 polymer ?
#
loop_
_entity_poly.entity_id
_entity_poly.type
_entity_poly.pdbx_seq_one_letter_code
_entity_poly.pdbx_strand_id
1 'polypeptide(L)'
;MRNFRKKRGWKNIARSKPVLALLAVLVLFFAWQVLGFMRKMQITIENRKIAEDKVAELEKEKEKLSADIAKLKTGEGVEASIRDKFGLVKEGEGVIVVLDDKTAPTAPKPNSGGFFSFLFFWRNWGK
;
A
#
# COMPACT_ATOMS: atom_id res chain seq x y z
N MET A 1 12.35 -1.31 -74.61
CA MET A 1 12.35 -2.23 -73.46
C MET A 1 13.68 -2.09 -72.72
N ARG A 2 13.71 -1.40 -71.56
CA ARG A 2 14.94 -1.21 -70.76
C ARG A 2 14.82 -2.06 -69.50
N ASN A 3 15.77 -2.98 -69.40
CA ASN A 3 15.68 -4.17 -68.56
C ASN A 3 16.01 -3.79 -67.10
N PHE A 4 15.10 -4.13 -66.19
CA PHE A 4 15.30 -4.06 -64.74
C PHE A 4 16.38 -5.07 -64.32
N ARG A 5 17.65 -4.65 -64.37
CA ARG A 5 18.79 -5.44 -63.93
C ARG A 5 18.81 -5.49 -62.40
N LYS A 6 18.09 -6.48 -61.86
CA LYS A 6 17.94 -6.81 -60.43
C LYS A 6 19.30 -6.75 -59.73
N LYS A 7 19.51 -5.76 -58.84
CA LYS A 7 20.68 -5.67 -57.95
C LYS A 7 20.66 -6.86 -56.98
N ARG A 8 21.29 -7.96 -57.40
CA ARG A 8 21.40 -9.22 -56.65
C ARG A 8 22.57 -9.22 -55.64
N GLY A 9 23.10 -8.05 -55.29
CA GLY A 9 24.27 -7.90 -54.41
C GLY A 9 23.95 -7.95 -52.91
N TRP A 10 22.70 -7.73 -52.51
CA TRP A 10 22.31 -7.67 -51.10
C TRP A 10 22.23 -9.05 -50.42
N LYS A 11 22.11 -10.13 -51.20
CA LYS A 11 22.06 -11.50 -50.65
C LYS A 11 23.39 -11.96 -50.05
N ASN A 12 24.52 -11.43 -50.53
CA ASN A 12 25.85 -11.86 -50.10
C ASN A 12 26.33 -11.09 -48.87
N ILE A 13 25.92 -9.82 -48.73
CA ILE A 13 26.16 -9.02 -47.52
C ILE A 13 25.43 -9.64 -46.32
N ALA A 14 24.18 -10.07 -46.52
CA ALA A 14 23.41 -10.77 -45.48
C ALA A 14 23.94 -12.18 -45.13
N ARG A 15 24.79 -12.79 -45.98
CA ARG A 15 25.38 -14.13 -45.75
C ARG A 15 26.78 -14.08 -45.12
N SER A 16 27.32 -12.89 -44.93
CA SER A 16 28.64 -12.69 -44.34
C SER A 16 28.55 -12.87 -42.83
N LYS A 17 29.20 -13.91 -42.28
CA LYS A 17 29.30 -14.19 -40.83
C LYS A 17 29.55 -12.93 -39.95
N PRO A 18 30.44 -11.98 -40.31
CA PRO A 18 30.65 -10.78 -39.49
C PRO A 18 29.45 -9.81 -39.50
N VAL A 19 28.75 -9.67 -40.62
CA VAL A 19 27.56 -8.81 -40.72
C VAL A 19 26.43 -9.37 -39.86
N LEU A 20 26.27 -10.70 -39.85
CA LEU A 20 25.30 -11.38 -39.02
C LEU A 20 25.60 -11.22 -37.53
N ALA A 21 26.88 -11.32 -37.14
CA ALA A 21 27.32 -11.12 -35.77
C ALA A 21 27.08 -9.68 -35.29
N LEU A 22 27.41 -8.68 -36.12
CA LEU A 22 27.15 -7.28 -35.82
C LEU A 22 25.65 -7.04 -35.64
N LEU A 23 24.82 -7.57 -36.54
CA LEU A 23 23.37 -7.45 -36.46
C LEU A 23 22.79 -8.13 -35.23
N ALA A 24 23.33 -9.30 -34.83
CA ALA A 24 22.92 -9.99 -33.60
C ALA A 24 23.25 -9.18 -32.34
N VAL A 25 24.45 -8.59 -32.26
CA VAL A 25 24.83 -7.70 -31.15
C VAL A 25 23.91 -6.48 -31.08
N LEU A 26 23.59 -5.90 -32.24
CA LEU A 26 22.69 -4.74 -32.35
C LEU A 26 21.28 -5.08 -31.83
N VAL A 27 20.75 -6.24 -32.19
CA VAL A 27 19.45 -6.73 -31.72
C VAL A 27 19.46 -7.00 -30.21
N LEU A 28 20.52 -7.63 -29.68
CA LEU A 28 20.66 -7.88 -28.25
C LEU A 28 20.75 -6.57 -27.45
N PHE A 29 21.47 -5.58 -27.97
CA PHE A 29 21.54 -4.24 -27.36
C PHE A 29 20.16 -3.57 -27.29
N PHE A 30 19.40 -3.59 -28.39
CA PHE A 30 18.04 -3.06 -28.40
C PHE A 30 17.10 -3.84 -27.47
N ALA A 31 17.20 -5.17 -27.42
CA ALA A 31 16.41 -5.99 -26.51
C ALA A 31 16.67 -5.61 -25.04
N TRP A 32 17.92 -5.41 -24.65
CA TRP A 32 18.26 -4.95 -23.30
C TRP A 32 17.74 -3.54 -23.00
N GLN A 33 17.80 -2.62 -23.95
CA GLN A 33 17.27 -1.26 -23.79
C GLN A 33 15.74 -1.25 -23.61
N VAL A 34 15.01 -2.05 -24.39
CA VAL A 34 13.55 -2.14 -24.29
C VAL A 34 13.12 -2.70 -22.93
N LEU A 35 13.81 -3.75 -22.42
CA LEU A 35 13.56 -4.29 -21.09
C LEU A 35 13.91 -3.29 -19.97
N GLY A 36 14.95 -2.47 -20.16
CA GLY A 36 15.28 -1.36 -19.26
C GLY A 36 14.21 -0.26 -19.25
N PHE A 37 13.66 0.05 -20.42
CA PHE A 37 12.62 1.06 -20.60
C PHE A 37 11.28 0.64 -19.97
N MET A 38 10.87 -0.63 -20.12
CA MET A 38 9.65 -1.15 -19.50
C MET A 38 9.67 -1.03 -17.96
N ARG A 39 10.84 -1.24 -17.33
CA ARG A 39 11.01 -1.04 -15.88
C ARG A 39 10.81 0.41 -15.45
N LYS A 40 11.19 1.39 -16.28
CA LYS A 40 11.01 2.81 -15.96
C LYS A 40 9.54 3.26 -16.03
N MET A 41 8.74 2.67 -16.91
CA MET A 41 7.31 2.99 -17.04
C MET A 41 6.50 2.59 -15.79
N GLN A 42 6.82 1.45 -15.17
CA GLN A 42 6.12 1.01 -13.96
C GLN A 42 6.35 1.96 -12.78
N ILE A 43 7.59 2.47 -12.64
CA ILE A 43 7.98 3.38 -11.57
C ILE A 43 7.22 4.72 -11.67
N THR A 44 6.97 5.23 -12.88
CA THR A 44 6.23 6.49 -13.05
C THR A 44 4.76 6.36 -12.66
N ILE A 45 4.13 5.21 -12.93
CA ILE A 45 2.73 4.97 -12.57
C ILE A 45 2.58 4.78 -11.06
N GLU A 46 3.49 4.03 -10.43
CA GLU A 46 3.49 3.85 -8.97
C GLU A 46 3.73 5.17 -8.23
N ASN A 47 4.71 5.97 -8.67
CA ASN A 47 4.99 7.27 -8.07
C ASN A 47 3.82 8.24 -8.21
N ARG A 48 3.11 8.21 -9.35
CA ARG A 48 1.91 9.03 -9.54
C ARG A 48 0.79 8.61 -8.58
N LYS A 49 0.55 7.32 -8.42
CA LYS A 49 -0.46 6.80 -7.49
C LYS A 49 -0.14 7.16 -6.04
N ILE A 50 1.12 7.00 -5.62
CA ILE A 50 1.57 7.40 -4.28
C ILE A 50 1.38 8.90 -4.04
N ALA A 51 1.64 9.74 -5.05
CA ALA A 51 1.42 11.17 -4.94
C ALA A 51 -0.08 11.52 -4.84
N GLU A 52 -0.94 10.90 -5.66
CA GLU A 52 -2.39 11.08 -5.62
C GLU A 52 -2.98 10.62 -4.27
N ASP A 53 -2.56 9.46 -3.75
CA ASP A 53 -3.00 8.94 -2.46
C ASP A 53 -2.58 9.87 -1.30
N LYS A 54 -1.35 10.40 -1.33
CA LYS A 54 -0.87 11.38 -0.33
C LYS A 54 -1.65 12.69 -0.36
N VAL A 55 -2.01 13.19 -1.54
CA VAL A 55 -2.83 14.40 -1.66
C VAL A 55 -4.21 14.17 -1.06
N ALA A 56 -4.84 13.04 -1.36
CA ALA A 56 -6.14 12.69 -0.80
C ALA A 56 -6.12 12.51 0.72
N GLU A 57 -5.04 11.93 1.28
CA GLU A 57 -4.84 11.84 2.73
C GLU A 57 -4.70 13.22 3.38
N LEU A 58 -3.84 14.07 2.82
CA LEU A 58 -3.62 15.43 3.33
C LEU A 58 -4.87 16.31 3.24
N GLU A 59 -5.69 16.17 2.20
CA GLU A 59 -6.97 16.87 2.10
C GLU A 59 -7.94 16.46 3.20
N LYS A 60 -8.06 15.15 3.48
CA LYS A 60 -8.89 14.65 4.59
C LYS A 60 -8.39 15.13 5.95
N GLU A 61 -7.08 15.10 6.17
CA GLU A 61 -6.50 15.62 7.41
C GLU A 61 -6.76 17.11 7.58
N LYS A 62 -6.61 17.89 6.50
CA LYS A 62 -6.91 19.32 6.50
C LYS A 62 -8.39 19.58 6.85
N GLU A 63 -9.31 18.85 6.23
CA GLU A 63 -10.75 18.99 6.53
C GLU A 63 -11.04 18.69 8.00
N LYS A 64 -10.51 17.57 8.52
CA LYS A 64 -10.68 17.19 9.92
C LYS A 64 -10.13 18.26 10.87
N LEU A 65 -8.89 18.70 10.64
CA LEU A 65 -8.25 19.75 11.44
C LEU A 65 -9.02 21.07 11.35
N SER A 66 -9.56 21.43 10.18
CA SER A 66 -10.37 22.63 10.02
C SER A 66 -11.67 22.57 10.81
N ALA A 67 -12.32 21.41 10.86
CA ALA A 67 -13.52 21.17 11.65
C ALA A 67 -13.21 21.22 13.16
N ASP A 68 -12.08 20.66 13.58
CA ASP A 68 -11.65 20.70 14.98
C ASP A 68 -11.28 22.12 15.41
N ILE A 69 -10.61 22.91 14.55
CA ILE A 69 -10.36 24.33 14.80
C ILE A 69 -11.68 25.10 14.88
N ALA A 70 -12.65 24.83 14.01
CA ALA A 70 -13.96 25.48 14.05
C ALA A 70 -14.69 25.17 15.37
N LYS A 71 -14.63 23.91 15.84
CA LYS A 71 -15.17 23.52 17.15
C LYS A 71 -14.47 24.26 18.29
N LEU A 72 -13.13 24.30 18.29
CA LEU A 72 -12.34 24.99 19.31
C LEU A 72 -12.53 26.52 19.34
N LYS A 73 -13.06 27.13 18.27
CA LYS A 73 -13.43 28.56 18.27
C LYS A 73 -14.77 28.84 18.97
N THR A 74 -15.58 27.82 19.21
CA THR A 74 -16.86 27.97 19.94
C THR A 74 -16.62 27.86 21.45
N GLY A 75 -17.41 28.59 22.25
CA GLY A 75 -17.32 28.55 23.72
C GLY A 75 -17.51 27.14 24.28
N GLU A 76 -18.45 26.37 23.72
CA GLU A 76 -18.68 24.96 24.08
C GLU A 76 -17.50 24.06 23.72
N GLY A 77 -16.86 24.27 22.56
CA GLY A 77 -15.71 23.47 22.15
C GLY A 77 -14.46 23.76 22.97
N VAL A 78 -14.26 25.00 23.42
CA VAL A 78 -13.19 25.34 24.38
C VAL A 78 -13.46 24.63 25.70
N GLU A 79 -14.67 24.73 26.24
CA GLU A 79 -15.05 24.09 27.50
C GLU A 79 -14.88 22.56 27.44
N ALA A 80 -15.37 21.93 26.37
CA ALA A 80 -15.21 20.49 26.14
C ALA A 80 -13.73 20.09 26.05
N SER A 81 -12.89 20.87 25.36
CA SER A 81 -11.46 20.59 25.27
C SER A 81 -10.73 20.73 26.59
N ILE A 82 -11.15 21.67 27.46
CA ILE A 82 -10.58 21.88 28.79
C ILE A 82 -10.98 20.74 29.72
N ARG A 83 -12.25 20.31 29.66
CA ARG A 83 -12.77 19.17 30.43
C ARG A 83 -12.07 17.87 30.07
N ASP A 84 -11.83 17.63 28.78
CA ASP A 84 -11.13 16.44 28.28
C ASP A 84 -9.63 16.45 28.61
N LYS A 85 -8.92 17.56 28.35
CA LYS A 85 -7.46 17.63 28.53
C LYS A 85 -7.02 17.81 29.97
N PHE A 86 -7.78 18.55 30.76
CA PHE A 86 -7.38 18.95 32.12
C PHE A 86 -8.29 18.37 33.21
N GLY A 87 -9.38 17.67 32.85
CA GLY A 87 -10.32 17.11 33.82
C GLY A 87 -11.04 18.17 34.66
N LEU A 88 -10.99 19.44 34.23
CA LEU A 88 -11.54 20.56 34.98
C LEU A 88 -13.06 20.61 34.81
N VAL A 89 -13.76 20.83 35.91
CA VAL A 89 -15.22 20.97 35.99
C VAL A 89 -15.57 22.36 36.52
N LYS A 90 -16.76 22.86 36.19
CA LYS A 90 -17.21 24.18 36.66
C LYS A 90 -17.40 24.15 38.18
N GLU A 91 -17.28 25.32 38.81
CA GLU A 91 -17.54 25.47 40.24
C GLU A 91 -18.96 24.97 40.57
N GLY A 92 -19.07 23.88 41.35
CA GLY A 92 -20.34 23.25 41.73
C GLY A 92 -20.63 21.88 41.08
N GLU A 93 -19.80 21.39 40.17
CA GLU A 93 -19.94 20.04 39.58
C GLU A 93 -19.03 19.01 40.29
N GLY A 94 -19.61 17.89 40.76
CA GLY A 94 -18.87 16.81 41.45
C GLY A 94 -18.62 15.60 40.56
N VAL A 95 -17.45 14.98 40.67
CA VAL A 95 -17.10 13.73 39.95
C VAL A 95 -17.53 12.52 40.79
N ILE A 96 -18.41 11.67 40.25
CA ILE A 96 -18.77 10.38 40.86
C ILE A 96 -17.88 9.31 40.24
N VAL A 97 -17.00 8.72 41.05
CA VAL A 97 -16.19 7.56 40.65
C VAL A 97 -16.93 6.30 41.09
N VAL A 98 -17.48 5.55 40.14
CA VAL A 98 -18.09 4.24 40.41
C VAL A 98 -16.97 3.20 40.47
N LEU A 99 -16.71 2.69 41.67
CA LEU A 99 -15.84 1.54 41.87
C LEU A 99 -16.68 0.28 41.67
N ASP A 100 -16.45 -0.45 40.58
CA ASP A 100 -17.01 -1.78 40.42
C ASP A 100 -16.28 -2.74 41.37
N ASP A 101 -16.96 -3.15 42.44
CA ASP A 101 -16.51 -4.22 43.32
C ASP A 101 -16.41 -5.52 42.52
N LYS A 102 -15.19 -5.84 42.10
CA LYS A 102 -14.86 -7.07 41.38
C LYS A 102 -14.87 -8.27 42.33
N THR A 103 -16.04 -8.66 42.81
CA THR A 103 -16.27 -9.92 43.53
C THR A 103 -17.34 -10.77 42.82
N ALA A 104 -17.22 -10.89 41.50
CA ALA A 104 -17.91 -11.97 40.79
C ALA A 104 -17.00 -13.22 40.77
N PRO A 105 -17.45 -14.38 41.27
CA PRO A 105 -16.70 -15.63 41.18
C PRO A 105 -16.58 -16.03 39.71
N THR A 106 -15.34 -16.05 39.23
CA THR A 106 -15.00 -16.47 37.87
C THR A 106 -15.44 -17.92 37.66
N ALA A 107 -16.52 -18.12 36.89
CA ALA A 107 -16.85 -19.43 36.36
C ALA A 107 -15.69 -19.92 35.47
N PRO A 108 -15.28 -21.20 35.57
CA PRO A 108 -14.19 -21.72 34.75
C PRO A 108 -14.60 -21.66 33.27
N LYS A 109 -13.88 -20.87 32.48
CA LYS A 109 -14.05 -20.82 31.03
C LYS A 109 -13.77 -22.22 30.46
N PRO A 110 -14.66 -22.80 29.64
CA PRO A 110 -14.34 -24.04 28.95
C PRO A 110 -13.12 -23.79 28.06
N ASN A 111 -12.16 -24.69 28.19
CA ASN A 111 -10.89 -24.67 27.48
C ASN A 111 -11.17 -24.64 25.98
N SER A 112 -11.09 -23.47 25.36
CA SER A 112 -11.15 -23.33 23.91
C SER A 112 -9.87 -23.96 23.35
N GLY A 113 -9.96 -25.24 22.99
CA GLY A 113 -8.88 -25.96 22.30
C GLY A 113 -8.57 -25.23 21.00
N GLY A 114 -7.64 -24.28 21.08
CA GLY A 114 -7.20 -23.48 19.95
C GLY A 114 -6.64 -24.36 18.84
N PHE A 115 -6.63 -23.80 17.64
CA PHE A 115 -6.08 -24.25 16.34
C PHE A 115 -5.30 -25.59 16.24
N PHE A 116 -4.50 -25.95 17.24
CA PHE A 116 -3.79 -27.22 17.35
C PHE A 116 -4.68 -28.44 17.65
N SER A 117 -5.87 -28.27 18.25
CA SER A 117 -6.83 -29.38 18.46
C SER A 117 -7.29 -29.99 17.12
N PHE A 118 -7.50 -29.13 16.13
CA PHE A 118 -7.88 -29.49 14.76
C PHE A 118 -6.76 -30.27 14.03
N LEU A 119 -5.50 -29.85 14.19
CA LEU A 119 -4.33 -30.53 13.61
C LEU A 119 -4.10 -31.93 14.20
N PHE A 120 -4.40 -32.13 15.48
CA PHE A 120 -4.22 -33.43 16.14
C PHE A 120 -5.29 -34.46 15.73
N PHE A 121 -6.53 -34.00 15.49
CA PHE A 121 -7.63 -34.82 14.98
C PHE A 121 -7.30 -35.42 13.61
N TRP A 122 -6.73 -34.63 12.70
CA TRP A 122 -6.43 -35.09 11.33
C TRP A 122 -5.27 -36.10 11.27
N ARG A 123 -4.32 -36.01 12.20
CA ARG A 123 -3.18 -36.94 12.29
C ARG A 123 -3.60 -38.36 12.73
N ASN A 124 -4.73 -38.51 13.41
CA ASN A 124 -5.16 -39.80 13.97
C ASN A 124 -6.20 -40.54 13.11
N TRP A 125 -6.54 -40.03 11.91
CA TRP A 125 -7.52 -40.63 10.99
C TRP A 125 -6.97 -41.86 10.20
N GLY A 126 -5.68 -42.14 10.32
CA GLY A 126 -4.97 -43.14 9.51
C GLY A 126 -4.41 -44.34 10.28
N LYS A 127 -5.06 -44.78 11.36
CA LYS A 127 -4.80 -46.07 12.02
C LYS A 127 -6.09 -46.83 12.25
#